data_AF-A0A922Z593-F1
#
_entry.id   AF-A0A922Z593-F1
#
_cell.length_a   1.000
_cell.length_b   1.000
_cell.length_c   1.000
_cell.angle_alpha   90.00
_cell.angle_beta   90.00
_cell.angle_gamma   90.00
#
_symmetry.space_group_name_H-M   'P 1'
#
loop_
_entity.id
_entity.type
_entity.pdbx_description
1 polymer ?
#
loop_
_entity_poly.entity_id
_entity_poly.type
_entity_poly.pdbx_seq_one_letter_code
_entity_poly.pdbx_strand_id
1 'polypeptide(L)'
;MSRVAALLNGIAGSLRALRRQDETAVFTSVAAELDRYAFDDLLKDSVRAPFARVCLLRAKPVGRSDAGIDMDVSVAIVVVAGREGRANPDFSSADLAVLGLLDACTAELMRDPYVGITKLQAAELGEQLVVASEQSNTKALAIALLEAKWRLLDVKIARPAIQRALETGREPWMPSGVALGDGEPEPAPVGYV
;
A
#
# COMPACT_ATOMS: atom_id res chain seq x y z
N MET A 1 -0.80 -14.85 13.47
CA MET A 1 -1.10 -13.59 12.78
C MET A 1 -0.39 -13.59 11.43
N SER A 2 -1.03 -13.14 10.34
CA SER A 2 -0.39 -13.07 9.01
C SER A 2 0.79 -12.10 9.04
N ARG A 3 1.92 -12.44 8.43
CA ARG A 3 3.09 -11.54 8.38
C ARG A 3 2.86 -10.29 7.54
N VAL A 4 2.05 -10.39 6.49
CA VAL A 4 1.65 -9.23 5.70
C VAL A 4 0.82 -8.28 6.56
N ALA A 5 -0.13 -8.81 7.33
CA ALA A 5 -0.92 -8.00 8.25
C ALA A 5 -0.06 -7.37 9.36
N ALA A 6 0.96 -8.07 9.85
CA ALA A 6 1.93 -7.50 10.79
C ALA A 6 2.71 -6.35 10.15
N LEU A 7 3.18 -6.52 8.90
CA LEU A 7 3.86 -5.46 8.15
C LEU A 7 2.98 -4.22 7.96
N LEU A 8 1.78 -4.38 7.43
CA LEU A 8 0.86 -3.25 7.20
C LEU A 8 0.52 -2.51 8.51
N ASN A 9 0.30 -3.25 9.60
CA ASN A 9 0.06 -2.66 10.91
C ASN A 9 1.30 -2.00 11.52
N GLY A 10 2.51 -2.54 11.27
CA GLY A 10 3.77 -1.95 11.69
C GLY A 10 4.01 -0.60 11.02
N ILE A 11 3.84 -0.55 9.69
CA ILE A 11 3.91 0.70 8.92
C ILE A 11 2.87 1.69 9.45
N ALA A 12 1.60 1.29 9.56
CA ALA A 12 0.55 2.16 10.08
C ALA A 12 0.83 2.62 11.52
N GLY A 13 1.38 1.76 12.37
CA GLY A 13 1.77 2.09 13.74
C GLY A 13 2.88 3.14 13.80
N SER A 14 3.93 2.98 12.99
CA SER A 14 5.02 3.94 12.85
C SER A 14 4.51 5.30 12.36
N LEU A 15 3.67 5.34 11.34
CA LEU A 15 3.07 6.58 10.84
C LEU A 15 2.13 7.25 11.86
N ARG A 16 1.37 6.48 12.67
CA ARG A 16 0.57 7.05 13.78
C ARG A 16 1.44 7.66 14.88
N ALA A 17 2.66 7.16 15.06
CA ALA A 17 3.58 7.65 16.06
C ALA A 17 4.29 8.95 15.62
N LEU A 18 4.22 9.32 14.34
CA LEU A 18 4.85 10.53 13.83
C LEU A 18 4.32 11.80 14.50
N ARG A 19 5.26 12.67 14.87
CA ARG A 19 5.00 13.96 15.51
C ARG A 19 5.71 15.08 14.77
N ARG A 20 5.06 16.24 14.73
CA ARG A 20 5.66 17.51 14.31
C ARG A 20 6.58 18.05 15.42
N GLN A 21 7.29 19.14 15.14
CA GLN A 21 8.20 19.77 16.11
C GLN A 21 7.48 20.26 17.37
N ASP A 22 6.20 20.60 17.27
CA ASP A 22 5.33 21.02 18.37
C ASP A 22 4.65 19.84 19.09
N GLU A 23 5.13 18.61 18.86
CA GLU A 23 4.58 17.35 19.39
C GLU A 23 3.15 17.03 18.94
N THR A 24 2.59 17.76 17.98
CA THR A 24 1.29 17.41 17.40
C THR A 24 1.42 16.22 16.44
N ALA A 25 0.37 15.41 16.34
CA ALA A 25 0.36 14.27 15.42
C ALA A 25 0.41 14.77 13.96
N VAL A 26 1.27 14.15 13.14
CA VAL A 26 1.37 14.49 11.71
C VAL A 26 0.08 14.15 10.96
N PHE A 27 -0.53 13.01 11.29
CA PHE A 27 -1.79 12.54 10.73
C PHE A 27 -2.88 12.50 11.79
N THR A 28 -4.11 12.88 11.42
CA THR A 28 -5.30 12.72 12.26
C THR A 28 -5.68 11.24 12.39
N SER A 29 -5.45 10.46 11.34
CA SER A 29 -5.75 9.04 11.28
C SER A 29 -4.85 8.32 10.28
N VAL A 30 -4.53 7.07 10.60
CA VAL A 30 -3.82 6.15 9.71
C VAL A 30 -4.52 4.79 9.80
N ALA A 31 -4.81 4.17 8.66
CA ALA A 31 -5.40 2.84 8.61
C ALA A 31 -4.59 1.92 7.68
N ALA A 32 -4.56 0.62 8.01
CA ALA A 32 -3.98 -0.42 7.18
C ALA A 32 -5.12 -1.17 6.49
N GLU A 33 -5.04 -1.31 5.17
CA GLU A 33 -6.09 -1.86 4.32
C GLU A 33 -5.51 -2.93 3.38
N LEU A 34 -6.29 -3.98 3.13
CA LEU A 34 -5.92 -5.06 2.22
C LEU A 34 -6.38 -4.83 0.79
N ASP A 35 -7.33 -3.92 0.60
CA ASP A 35 -7.96 -3.68 -0.70
C ASP A 35 -7.23 -2.60 -1.50
N ARG A 36 -7.48 -2.58 -2.81
CA ARG A 36 -7.01 -1.50 -3.68
C ARG A 36 -7.75 -0.23 -3.29
N TYR A 37 -7.01 0.85 -3.05
CA TYR A 37 -7.59 2.14 -2.70
C TYR A 37 -8.54 2.60 -3.83
N ALA A 38 -9.81 2.83 -3.50
CA ALA A 38 -10.76 3.46 -4.41
C ALA A 38 -10.60 4.99 -4.28
N PHE A 39 -10.20 5.65 -5.38
CA PHE A 39 -9.98 7.09 -5.39
C PHE A 39 -11.20 7.88 -4.90
N ASP A 40 -12.40 7.46 -5.29
CA ASP A 40 -13.65 8.10 -4.86
C ASP A 40 -13.88 8.02 -3.35
N ASP A 41 -13.43 6.96 -2.70
CA ASP A 41 -13.57 6.82 -1.25
C ASP A 41 -12.61 7.74 -0.51
N LEU A 42 -11.40 7.93 -1.05
CA LEU A 42 -10.44 8.91 -0.52
C LEU A 42 -10.99 10.34 -0.60
N LEU A 43 -11.69 10.68 -1.68
CA LEU A 43 -12.34 11.99 -1.84
C LEU A 43 -13.51 12.23 -0.86
N LYS A 44 -14.22 11.16 -0.45
CA LYS A 44 -15.31 11.25 0.52
C LYS A 44 -14.80 11.59 1.93
N ASP A 45 -13.62 11.08 2.29
CA ASP A 45 -13.00 11.24 3.61
C ASP A 45 -12.30 12.61 3.83
N SER A 46 -12.56 13.60 2.96
CA SER A 46 -11.98 14.96 2.99
C SER A 46 -11.91 15.64 4.36
N VAL A 47 -12.92 15.46 5.22
CA VAL A 47 -13.00 16.06 6.57
C VAL A 47 -11.97 15.52 7.56
N ARG A 48 -11.31 14.40 7.25
CA ARG A 48 -10.29 13.80 8.10
C ARG A 48 -8.88 14.22 7.71
N ALA A 49 -8.68 15.03 6.69
CA ALA A 49 -7.34 15.43 6.29
C ALA A 49 -6.64 16.24 7.40
N PRO A 50 -5.33 16.04 7.66
CA PRO A 50 -4.45 15.09 6.97
C PRO A 50 -4.59 13.65 7.49
N PHE A 51 -4.68 12.67 6.58
CA PHE A 51 -4.71 11.24 6.94
C PHE A 51 -3.88 10.38 6.00
N ALA A 52 -3.57 9.15 6.43
CA ALA A 52 -2.89 8.17 5.61
C ALA A 52 -3.61 6.82 5.53
N ARG A 53 -3.38 6.09 4.44
CA ARG A 53 -3.80 4.70 4.22
C ARG A 53 -2.61 3.88 3.78
N VAL A 54 -2.43 2.71 4.38
CA VAL A 54 -1.37 1.76 4.05
C VAL A 54 -2.03 0.57 3.35
N CYS A 55 -1.89 0.51 2.03
CA CYS A 55 -2.60 -0.43 1.16
C CYS A 55 -1.63 -1.47 0.60
N LEU A 56 -2.02 -2.75 0.62
CA LEU A 56 -1.26 -3.79 -0.06
C LEU A 56 -1.40 -3.65 -1.59
N LEU A 57 -0.28 -3.52 -2.30
CA LEU A 57 -0.29 -3.52 -3.77
C LEU A 57 -0.07 -4.93 -4.33
N ARG A 58 0.96 -5.61 -3.83
CA ARG A 58 1.35 -6.94 -4.31
C ARG A 58 2.05 -7.72 -3.20
N ALA A 59 1.80 -9.02 -3.15
CA ALA A 59 2.59 -9.97 -2.38
C ALA A 59 2.98 -11.14 -3.29
N LYS A 60 4.28 -11.42 -3.45
CA LYS A 60 4.79 -12.47 -4.33
C LYS A 60 5.72 -13.41 -3.56
N PRO A 61 5.46 -14.72 -3.52
CA PRO A 61 6.39 -15.67 -2.90
C PRO A 61 7.69 -15.78 -3.71
N VAL A 62 8.81 -15.91 -3.00
CA VAL A 62 10.15 -16.08 -3.56
C VAL A 62 10.77 -17.34 -2.97
N GLY A 63 11.14 -18.30 -3.83
CA GLY A 63 11.80 -19.53 -3.39
C GLY A 63 13.25 -19.27 -2.98
N ARG A 64 13.68 -19.90 -1.89
CA ARG A 64 15.09 -19.90 -1.44
C ARG A 64 15.81 -21.17 -1.90
N SER A 65 17.14 -21.11 -1.89
CA SER A 65 18.02 -22.24 -2.23
C SER A 65 17.91 -23.41 -1.25
N ASP A 66 17.49 -23.16 0.00
CA ASP A 66 17.28 -24.18 1.03
C ASP A 66 15.85 -24.73 1.08
N ALA A 67 15.10 -24.58 -0.02
CA ALA A 67 13.67 -24.90 -0.11
C ALA A 67 12.74 -24.10 0.82
N GLY A 68 13.28 -23.10 1.54
CA GLY A 68 12.51 -22.09 2.25
C GLY A 68 11.80 -21.12 1.31
N ILE A 69 10.94 -20.27 1.88
CA ILE A 69 10.16 -19.28 1.12
C ILE A 69 10.25 -17.93 1.80
N ASP A 70 10.56 -16.93 1.01
CA ASP A 70 10.42 -15.53 1.35
C ASP A 70 9.23 -14.94 0.60
N MET A 71 8.89 -13.68 0.86
CA MET A 71 7.80 -13.01 0.18
C MET A 71 8.14 -11.54 -0.07
N ASP A 72 8.14 -11.15 -1.35
CA ASP A 72 8.25 -9.77 -1.77
C ASP A 72 6.89 -9.11 -1.62
N VAL A 73 6.84 -8.01 -0.87
CA VAL A 73 5.62 -7.25 -0.60
C VAL A 73 5.84 -5.82 -1.05
N SER A 74 4.96 -5.32 -1.90
CA SER A 74 4.87 -3.90 -2.26
C SER A 74 3.62 -3.30 -1.60
N VAL A 75 3.79 -2.12 -1.01
CA VAL A 75 2.79 -1.38 -0.24
C VAL A 75 2.73 0.04 -0.77
N ALA A 76 1.51 0.56 -0.91
CA ALA A 76 1.26 1.98 -1.15
C ALA A 76 0.94 2.67 0.18
N ILE A 77 1.67 3.73 0.49
CA ILE A 77 1.31 4.67 1.53
C ILE A 77 0.64 5.85 0.85
N VAL A 78 -0.68 5.89 0.93
CA VAL A 78 -1.50 6.97 0.37
C VAL A 78 -1.66 8.04 1.43
N VAL A 79 -1.23 9.26 1.13
CA VAL A 79 -1.36 10.43 2.00
C VAL A 79 -2.35 11.41 1.39
N VAL A 80 -3.21 11.97 2.23
CA VAL A 80 -4.21 12.95 1.83
C VAL A 80 -4.04 14.19 2.68
N ALA A 81 -3.83 15.32 2.02
CA ALA A 81 -3.76 16.64 2.63
C ALA A 81 -5.01 17.46 2.25
N GLY A 82 -5.45 18.30 3.17
CA GLY A 82 -6.51 19.28 2.94
C GLY A 82 -5.94 20.68 2.81
N ARG A 83 -6.69 21.56 2.17
CA ARG A 83 -6.35 23.00 2.11
C ARG A 83 -6.15 23.57 3.50
N GLU A 84 -5.06 24.30 3.68
CA GLU A 84 -4.80 25.09 4.88
C GLU A 84 -5.16 26.56 4.59
N GLY A 85 -6.20 27.05 5.26
CA GLY A 85 -6.63 28.45 5.11
C GLY A 85 -7.55 28.70 3.92
N ARG A 86 -7.49 29.93 3.37
CA ARG A 86 -8.39 30.38 2.30
C ARG A 86 -7.89 29.92 0.93
N ALA A 87 -8.82 29.74 0.00
CA ALA A 87 -8.49 29.45 -1.39
C ALA A 87 -7.59 30.55 -1.96
N ASN A 88 -6.51 30.14 -2.60
CA ASN A 88 -5.59 31.04 -3.30
C ASN A 88 -5.38 30.50 -4.72
N PRO A 89 -5.70 31.27 -5.78
CA PRO A 89 -5.48 30.83 -7.16
C PRO A 89 -4.00 30.68 -7.51
N ASP A 90 -3.11 31.40 -6.83
CA ASP A 90 -1.67 31.37 -7.10
C ASP A 90 -0.94 30.25 -6.34
N PHE A 91 -1.63 29.59 -5.41
CA PHE A 91 -1.02 28.68 -4.46
C PHE A 91 -1.96 27.56 -3.99
N SER A 92 -1.60 26.32 -4.31
CA SER A 92 -2.28 25.12 -3.81
C SER A 92 -1.66 24.67 -2.49
N SER A 93 -2.21 25.15 -1.37
CA SER A 93 -1.74 24.79 -0.03
C SER A 93 -1.75 23.29 0.24
N ALA A 94 -2.77 22.57 -0.24
CA ALA A 94 -2.88 21.13 -0.05
C ALA A 94 -1.77 20.38 -0.81
N ASP A 95 -1.37 20.88 -1.99
CA ASP A 95 -0.31 20.28 -2.79
C ASP A 95 1.05 20.38 -2.09
N LEU A 96 1.36 21.53 -1.48
CA LEU A 96 2.59 21.64 -0.68
C LEU A 96 2.52 20.82 0.61
N ALA A 97 1.36 20.81 1.27
CA ALA A 97 1.17 20.02 2.48
C ALA A 97 1.35 18.52 2.20
N VAL A 98 0.84 18.00 1.08
CA VAL A 98 0.98 16.58 0.76
C VAL A 98 2.43 16.19 0.48
N LEU A 99 3.23 17.07 -0.14
CA LEU A 99 4.67 16.85 -0.32
C LEU A 99 5.40 16.77 1.03
N GLY A 100 5.09 17.67 1.97
CA GLY A 100 5.65 17.60 3.33
C GLY A 100 5.25 16.33 4.08
N LEU A 101 4.04 15.80 3.86
CA LEU A 101 3.61 14.51 4.41
C LEU A 101 4.37 13.33 3.79
N LEU A 102 4.66 13.36 2.48
CA LEU A 102 5.49 12.34 1.81
C LEU A 102 6.92 12.35 2.34
N ASP A 103 7.50 13.53 2.55
CA ASP A 103 8.83 13.67 3.13
C ASP A 103 8.88 13.09 4.55
N ALA A 104 7.84 13.35 5.37
CA ALA A 104 7.73 12.79 6.71
C ALA A 104 7.62 11.25 6.68
N CYS A 105 6.82 10.68 5.78
CA CYS A 105 6.74 9.23 5.59
C CYS A 105 8.09 8.64 5.16
N THR A 106 8.76 9.29 4.21
CA THR A 106 10.07 8.87 3.68
C THR A 106 11.12 8.87 4.79
N ALA A 107 11.23 9.96 5.54
CA ALA A 107 12.16 10.10 6.65
C ALA A 107 11.91 9.03 7.72
N GLU A 108 10.65 8.72 8.01
CA GLU A 108 10.28 7.70 8.99
C GLU A 108 10.70 6.30 8.54
N LEU A 109 10.43 5.94 7.29
CA LEU A 109 10.85 4.63 6.75
C LEU A 109 12.38 4.52 6.61
N MET A 110 13.08 5.63 6.38
CA MET A 110 14.55 5.63 6.42
C MET A 110 15.09 5.49 7.84
N ARG A 111 14.39 6.05 8.83
CA ARG A 111 14.76 5.96 10.25
C ARG A 111 14.55 4.56 10.81
N ASP A 112 13.43 3.92 10.49
CA ASP A 112 13.14 2.54 10.84
C ASP A 112 12.67 1.74 9.61
N PRO A 113 13.60 1.27 8.77
CA PRO A 113 13.26 0.51 7.56
C PRO A 113 12.69 -0.88 7.86
N TYR A 114 12.68 -1.30 9.13
CA TYR A 114 12.12 -2.57 9.58
C TYR A 114 10.76 -2.42 10.26
N VAL A 115 10.30 -1.18 10.49
CA VAL A 115 9.03 -0.83 11.15
C VAL A 115 8.78 -1.63 12.44
N GLY A 116 9.86 -1.86 13.21
CA GLY A 116 9.84 -2.65 14.45
C GLY A 116 9.58 -4.15 14.28
N ILE A 117 9.74 -4.71 13.08
CA ILE A 117 9.43 -6.12 12.76
C ILE A 117 10.70 -6.92 12.47
N THR A 118 10.82 -8.10 13.08
CA THR A 118 11.91 -9.05 12.81
C THR A 118 11.68 -9.89 11.55
N LYS A 119 12.74 -10.49 10.99
CA LYS A 119 12.70 -11.35 9.78
C LYS A 119 12.16 -10.62 8.55
N LEU A 120 12.67 -9.41 8.36
CA LEU A 120 12.31 -8.47 7.31
C LEU A 120 13.64 -7.92 6.74
N GLN A 121 13.77 -7.82 5.43
CA GLN A 121 14.83 -6.99 4.84
C GLN A 121 14.46 -5.52 4.94
N ALA A 122 15.46 -4.64 4.98
CA ALA A 122 15.21 -3.19 5.02
C ALA A 122 14.31 -2.76 3.87
N ALA A 123 13.44 -1.78 4.13
CA ALA A 123 12.56 -1.18 3.13
C ALA A 123 13.37 -0.66 1.93
N GLU A 124 12.86 -0.92 0.72
CA GLU A 124 13.27 -0.25 -0.50
C GLU A 124 12.17 0.74 -0.88
N LEU A 125 12.51 2.03 -0.95
CA LEU A 125 11.57 3.06 -1.36
C LEU A 125 11.44 3.05 -2.88
N GLY A 126 10.20 2.99 -3.36
CA GLY A 126 9.86 3.03 -4.77
C GLY A 126 9.51 4.44 -5.24
N GLU A 127 8.55 4.51 -6.16
CA GLU A 127 8.12 5.77 -6.75
C GLU A 127 7.21 6.57 -5.80
N GLN A 128 7.25 7.89 -5.97
CA GLN A 128 6.28 8.81 -5.40
C GLN A 128 5.44 9.42 -6.52
N LEU A 129 4.13 9.44 -6.34
CA LEU A 129 3.18 9.92 -7.33
C LEU A 129 2.16 10.85 -6.70
N VAL A 130 1.92 12.00 -7.32
CA VAL A 130 0.76 12.85 -7.01
C VAL A 130 -0.40 12.39 -7.87
N VAL A 131 -1.44 11.86 -7.22
CA VAL A 131 -2.62 11.28 -7.88
C VAL A 131 -3.69 12.34 -8.12
N ALA A 132 -3.83 13.29 -7.19
CA ALA A 132 -4.71 14.44 -7.35
C ALA A 132 -4.11 15.67 -6.69
N SER A 133 -4.21 16.80 -7.39
CA SER A 133 -3.88 18.13 -6.87
C SER A 133 -5.15 18.83 -6.38
N GLU A 134 -5.00 19.78 -5.47
CA GLU A 134 -6.05 20.70 -5.01
C GLU A 134 -6.85 21.31 -6.16
N GLN A 135 -6.18 21.63 -7.27
CA GLN A 135 -6.80 22.25 -8.44
C GLN A 135 -7.60 21.27 -9.31
N SER A 136 -7.32 19.97 -9.16
CA SER A 136 -7.93 18.91 -9.98
C SER A 136 -9.22 18.34 -9.39
N ASN A 137 -9.62 18.77 -8.18
CA ASN A 137 -10.82 18.25 -7.52
C ASN A 137 -11.64 19.33 -6.80
N THR A 138 -12.92 19.04 -6.58
CA THR A 138 -13.86 19.96 -5.94
C THR A 138 -13.80 19.94 -4.40
N LYS A 139 -12.93 19.10 -3.82
CA LYS A 139 -12.82 18.88 -2.38
C LYS A 139 -11.67 19.66 -1.73
N ALA A 140 -10.89 20.41 -2.51
CA ALA A 140 -9.73 21.16 -2.04
C ALA A 140 -8.73 20.27 -1.29
N LEU A 141 -8.51 19.07 -1.82
CA LEU A 141 -7.57 18.09 -1.29
C LEU A 141 -6.40 17.87 -2.24
N ALA A 142 -5.29 17.38 -1.72
CA ALA A 142 -4.23 16.78 -2.51
C ALA A 142 -4.01 15.33 -2.05
N ILE A 143 -3.79 14.43 -3.00
CA ILE A 143 -3.60 13.00 -2.75
C ILE A 143 -2.30 12.58 -3.42
N ALA A 144 -1.42 11.97 -2.64
CA ALA A 144 -0.18 11.42 -3.15
C ALA A 144 0.08 10.02 -2.59
N LEU A 145 0.95 9.28 -3.27
CA LEU A 145 1.28 7.90 -2.97
C LEU A 145 2.79 7.74 -2.91
N LEU A 146 3.26 7.01 -1.90
CA LEU A 146 4.63 6.50 -1.79
C LEU A 146 4.58 4.97 -1.90
N GLU A 147 5.26 4.40 -2.89
CA GLU A 147 5.49 2.96 -2.94
C GLU A 147 6.66 2.61 -2.01
N ALA A 148 6.50 1.56 -1.20
CA ALA A 148 7.59 0.97 -0.44
C ALA A 148 7.54 -0.56 -0.51
N LYS A 149 8.71 -1.19 -0.66
CA LYS A 149 8.87 -2.62 -0.88
C LYS A 149 9.65 -3.25 0.26
N TRP A 150 9.24 -4.46 0.62
CA TRP A 150 9.91 -5.27 1.63
C TRP A 150 10.03 -6.72 1.18
N ARG A 151 11.07 -7.41 1.67
CA ARG A 151 11.13 -8.86 1.64
C ARG A 151 10.92 -9.44 3.04
N LEU A 152 9.82 -10.15 3.22
CA LEU A 152 9.55 -10.94 4.40
C LEU A 152 10.31 -12.26 4.31
N LEU A 153 11.13 -12.58 5.31
CA LEU A 153 12.01 -13.74 5.28
C LEU A 153 11.39 -14.97 5.97
N ASP A 154 11.56 -16.18 5.45
CA ASP A 154 11.15 -17.44 6.12
C ASP A 154 9.61 -17.56 6.33
N VAL A 155 8.83 -17.07 5.37
CA VAL A 155 7.36 -17.07 5.43
C VAL A 155 6.81 -18.48 5.22
N LYS A 156 5.96 -18.94 6.14
CA LYS A 156 5.16 -20.15 5.94
C LYS A 156 4.04 -19.84 4.96
N ILE A 157 3.97 -20.56 3.83
CA ILE A 157 2.86 -20.38 2.89
C ILE A 157 1.54 -20.80 3.55
N ALA A 158 0.48 -20.06 3.25
CA ALA A 158 -0.87 -20.47 3.62
C ALA A 158 -1.24 -21.80 2.96
N ARG A 159 -2.23 -22.51 3.51
CA ARG A 159 -2.73 -23.77 2.93
C ARG A 159 -3.16 -23.54 1.46
N PRO A 160 -3.07 -24.55 0.57
CA PRO A 160 -3.36 -24.40 -0.86
C PRO A 160 -4.70 -23.70 -1.18
N ALA A 161 -5.74 -23.93 -0.37
CA ALA A 161 -7.05 -23.27 -0.51
C ALA A 161 -6.99 -21.73 -0.42
N ILE A 162 -6.08 -21.17 0.39
CA ILE A 162 -5.91 -19.72 0.56
C ILE A 162 -5.00 -19.16 -0.55
N GLN A 163 -4.04 -19.94 -1.03
CA GLN A 163 -3.19 -19.55 -2.18
C GLN A 163 -4.03 -19.38 -3.45
N ARG A 164 -5.01 -20.27 -3.68
CA ARG A 164 -5.96 -20.19 -4.81
C ARG A 164 -6.85 -18.94 -4.75
N ALA A 165 -7.29 -18.55 -3.55
CA ALA A 165 -8.17 -17.39 -3.37
C ALA A 165 -7.45 -16.04 -3.56
N LEU A 166 -6.13 -16.01 -3.38
CA LEU A 166 -5.32 -14.80 -3.51
C LEU A 166 -4.54 -14.72 -4.83
N GLU A 167 -4.66 -15.73 -5.70
CA GLU A 167 -3.85 -15.89 -6.93
C GLU A 167 -2.32 -15.81 -6.69
N THR A 168 -1.89 -15.99 -5.45
CA THR A 168 -0.49 -15.86 -5.03
C THR A 168 0.02 -17.22 -4.55
N GLY A 169 0.60 -18.02 -5.44
CA GLY A 169 1.12 -19.34 -5.06
C GLY A 169 1.77 -20.16 -6.17
N ARG A 170 2.34 -21.32 -5.78
CA ARG A 170 2.83 -22.39 -6.68
C ARG A 170 1.70 -23.20 -7.34
N GLU A 171 0.46 -23.01 -6.87
CA GLU A 171 -0.77 -23.49 -7.50
C GLU A 171 -1.69 -22.29 -7.76
N PRO A 172 -1.45 -21.48 -8.81
CA PRO A 172 -2.47 -20.56 -9.28
C PRO A 172 -3.74 -21.36 -9.63
N TRP A 173 -4.91 -20.77 -9.45
CA TRP A 173 -6.13 -21.36 -10.02
C TRP A 173 -5.96 -21.37 -11.54
N MET A 174 -5.67 -22.53 -12.10
CA MET A 174 -5.73 -22.75 -13.54
C MET A 174 -7.21 -22.93 -13.89
N PRO A 175 -7.80 -22.02 -14.68
CA PRO A 175 -9.13 -22.26 -15.22
C PRO A 175 -9.09 -23.58 -15.99
N SER A 176 -10.00 -24.51 -15.67
CA SER A 176 -10.10 -25.80 -16.39
C SER A 176 -10.51 -25.63 -17.85
N GLY A 177 -10.91 -24.42 -18.24
CA GLY A 177 -11.18 -24.00 -19.60
C GLY A 177 -11.49 -22.51 -19.69
N VAL A 178 -11.49 -21.98 -20.91
CA VAL A 178 -11.93 -20.62 -21.22
C VAL A 178 -13.20 -20.73 -22.05
N ALA A 179 -14.30 -20.12 -21.60
CA ALA A 179 -15.51 -19.97 -22.40
C ALA A 179 -15.55 -18.54 -22.97
N LEU A 180 -15.72 -18.41 -24.28
CA LEU A 180 -16.02 -17.14 -24.91
C LEU A 180 -17.55 -16.99 -24.96
N GLY A 181 -18.12 -16.26 -23.98
CA GLY A 181 -19.58 -16.09 -23.81
C GLY A 181 -20.23 -17.22 -23.00
N ASP A 182 -21.50 -17.54 -23.30
CA ASP A 182 -22.31 -18.56 -22.57
C ASP A 182 -22.10 -20.01 -23.08
N GLY A 183 -21.03 -20.25 -23.84
CA GLY A 183 -20.72 -21.58 -24.42
C GLY A 183 -20.05 -22.53 -23.41
N GLU A 184 -20.00 -23.83 -23.77
CA GLU A 184 -19.24 -24.80 -22.96
C GLU A 184 -17.74 -24.44 -22.94
N PRO A 185 -17.07 -24.47 -21.77
CA PRO A 185 -15.67 -24.08 -21.66
C PRO A 185 -14.76 -25.05 -22.41
N GLU A 186 -13.93 -24.51 -23.30
CA GLU A 186 -12.93 -25.31 -24.01
C GLU A 186 -11.77 -25.67 -23.09
N PRO A 187 -11.25 -26.91 -23.14
CA PRO A 187 -10.14 -27.33 -22.30
C PRO A 187 -8.86 -26.52 -22.58
N ALA A 188 -8.06 -26.27 -21.54
CA ALA A 188 -6.83 -25.51 -21.67
C ALA A 188 -5.87 -26.12 -22.71
N PRO A 189 -5.17 -25.30 -23.53
CA PRO A 189 -4.24 -25.81 -24.55
C PRO A 189 -3.08 -26.59 -23.90
N VAL A 190 -2.76 -27.75 -24.49
CA VAL A 190 -1.73 -28.66 -23.99
C VAL A 190 -0.35 -27.98 -24.05
N GLY A 191 0.30 -27.80 -22.90
CA GLY A 191 1.68 -27.29 -22.81
C GLY A 191 1.95 -26.19 -21.78
N TYR A 192 0.95 -25.71 -21.05
CA TYR A 192 1.18 -24.83 -19.88
C TYR A 192 1.50 -25.67 -18.63
N VAL A 193 2.79 -25.74 -18.26
CA VAL A 193 3.27 -26.14 -16.93
C VAL A 193 4.18 -25.03 -16.42
#